data_AF-A0A4Y2HH37-F1
#
_entry.id   AF-A0A4Y2HH37-F1
#
_cell.length_a   1.000
_cell.length_b   1.000
_cell.length_c   1.000
_cell.angle_alpha   90.00
_cell.angle_beta   90.00
_cell.angle_gamma   90.00
#
_symmetry.space_group_name_H-M   'P 1'
#
loop_
_entity.id
_entity.type
_entity.pdbx_description
1 polymer ?
#
loop_
_entity_poly.entity_id
_entity_poly.type
_entity_poly.pdbx_seq_one_letter_code
_entity_poly.pdbx_strand_id
1 'polypeptide(L)'
;MASTSNNMFFKSAKTINALVMRLGNQTYEEINVIIANAEKPKKIPQTNPFLVQDFVKKSVSHHEQIENMKYTRQVKFQFTTKDPICAVQLLTMEKFMGTNVVTDIIWENVCTRFLIFDIPTSTPLEELAVEIEDKNDCIVVEMRRFLKQNST
;
A
#
# COMPACT_ATOMS: atom_id res chain seq x y z
N MET A 1 -24.22 -29.96 -1.26
CA MET A 1 -24.36 -28.50 -1.05
C MET A 1 -22.96 -27.94 -0.97
N ALA A 2 -22.43 -27.40 -2.08
CA ALA A 2 -21.11 -26.80 -2.08
C ALA A 2 -21.17 -25.50 -1.27
N SER A 3 -20.31 -25.38 -0.26
CA SER A 3 -20.08 -24.13 0.44
C SER A 3 -19.75 -23.06 -0.59
N THR A 4 -20.60 -22.03 -0.69
CA THR A 4 -20.29 -20.79 -1.41
C THR A 4 -19.09 -20.15 -0.74
N SER A 5 -17.88 -20.58 -1.14
CA SER A 5 -16.67 -19.81 -0.88
C SER A 5 -16.86 -18.46 -1.58
N ASN A 6 -16.39 -17.41 -0.92
CA ASN A 6 -16.65 -16.03 -1.29
C ASN A 6 -15.81 -15.65 -2.54
N ASN A 7 -16.03 -16.30 -3.68
CA ASN A 7 -15.28 -16.16 -4.94
C ASN A 7 -15.58 -14.82 -5.68
N MET A 8 -16.03 -13.82 -4.92
CA MET A 8 -16.32 -12.46 -5.39
C MET A 8 -15.14 -11.51 -5.14
N PHE A 9 -14.31 -11.82 -4.16
CA PHE A 9 -13.23 -10.95 -3.71
C PHE A 9 -11.98 -11.77 -3.38
N PHE A 10 -10.85 -11.30 -3.88
CA PHE A 10 -9.54 -11.82 -3.53
C PHE A 10 -8.68 -10.68 -3.03
N LYS A 11 -7.90 -10.94 -1.98
CA LYS A 11 -6.86 -10.04 -1.48
C LYS A 11 -5.61 -10.85 -1.17
N SER A 12 -4.48 -10.35 -1.64
CA SER A 12 -3.18 -10.97 -1.38
C SER A 12 -2.88 -11.05 0.12
N ALA A 13 -2.28 -12.15 0.55
CA ALA A 13 -1.75 -12.29 1.91
C ALA A 13 -0.37 -11.61 2.09
N LYS A 14 0.21 -11.06 1.02
CA LYS A 14 1.50 -10.37 1.06
C LYS A 14 1.40 -9.09 1.90
N THR A 15 2.40 -8.83 2.74
CA THR A 15 2.46 -7.62 3.56
C THR A 15 2.77 -6.39 2.72
N ILE A 16 2.36 -5.19 3.17
CA ILE A 16 2.68 -3.93 2.48
C ILE A 16 4.20 -3.80 2.27
N ASN A 17 5.00 -4.18 3.28
CA ASN A 17 6.45 -4.17 3.17
C ASN A 17 6.97 -5.10 2.05
N ALA A 18 6.42 -6.31 1.93
CA ALA A 18 6.80 -7.22 0.84
C ALA A 18 6.40 -6.67 -0.52
N LEU A 19 5.23 -6.03 -0.61
CA LEU A 19 4.75 -5.38 -1.83
C LEU A 19 5.70 -4.23 -2.22
N VAL A 20 6.08 -3.36 -1.28
CA VAL A 20 7.02 -2.25 -1.51
C VAL A 20 8.44 -2.71 -1.82
N MET A 21 8.93 -3.79 -1.19
CA MET A 21 10.25 -4.34 -1.53
C MET A 21 10.30 -4.87 -2.97
N ARG A 22 9.21 -5.47 -3.49
CA ARG A 22 9.13 -5.83 -4.90
C ARG A 22 9.07 -4.59 -5.80
N LEU A 23 8.51 -3.48 -5.31
CA LEU A 23 8.58 -2.22 -6.05
C LEU A 23 10.02 -1.81 -6.33
N GLY A 24 10.94 -2.08 -5.40
CA GLY A 24 12.36 -1.76 -5.54
C GLY A 24 13.10 -2.42 -6.71
N ASN A 25 12.56 -3.52 -7.23
CA ASN A 25 13.09 -4.18 -8.42
C ASN A 25 12.59 -3.54 -9.73
N GLN A 26 11.60 -2.64 -9.66
CA GLN A 26 11.09 -1.91 -10.83
C GLN A 26 11.21 -0.39 -10.62
N THR A 27 11.29 0.37 -11.70
CA THR A 27 11.43 1.83 -11.62
C THR A 27 10.04 2.47 -11.46
N TYR A 28 9.60 2.69 -10.23
CA TYR A 28 8.38 3.48 -9.96
C TYR A 28 8.70 4.97 -9.80
N GLU A 29 7.76 5.83 -10.22
CA GLU A 29 7.96 7.28 -10.17
C GLU A 29 7.94 7.83 -8.75
N GLU A 30 7.02 7.39 -7.88
CA GLU A 30 6.93 7.88 -6.51
C GLU A 30 6.22 6.90 -5.56
N ILE A 31 6.86 6.59 -4.42
CA ILE A 31 6.23 5.87 -3.30
C ILE A 31 5.79 6.90 -2.25
N ASN A 32 4.48 6.98 -2.03
CA ASN A 32 3.90 7.93 -1.09
C ASN A 32 3.45 7.18 0.17
N VAL A 33 4.20 7.33 1.26
CA VAL A 33 3.92 6.71 2.56
C VAL A 33 3.12 7.69 3.42
N ILE A 34 2.03 7.21 4.00
CA ILE A 34 1.16 7.94 4.90
C ILE A 34 1.40 7.45 6.32
N ILE A 35 1.59 8.39 7.25
CA ILE A 35 1.66 8.13 8.68
C ILE A 35 0.50 8.86 9.35
N ALA A 36 -0.39 8.10 9.97
CA ALA A 36 -1.60 8.59 10.65
C ALA A 36 -1.59 8.15 12.12
N ASN A 37 -2.34 8.85 12.97
CA ASN A 37 -2.50 8.43 14.36
C ASN A 37 -3.23 7.07 14.40
N ALA A 38 -2.73 6.14 15.24
CA ALA A 38 -3.35 4.84 15.41
C ALA A 38 -4.73 4.92 16.08
N GLU A 39 -4.89 5.86 17.01
CA GLU A 39 -6.14 6.07 17.75
C GLU A 39 -7.05 7.00 16.96
N LYS A 40 -7.96 6.45 16.14
CA LYS A 40 -8.99 7.28 15.49
C LYS A 40 -10.00 7.75 16.55
N PRO A 41 -10.41 9.05 16.57
CA PRO A 41 -10.15 10.10 15.59
C PRO A 41 -9.02 11.06 15.98
N LYS A 42 -8.13 10.69 16.92
CA LYS A 42 -7.05 11.55 17.37
C LYS A 42 -6.15 11.94 16.22
N LYS A 43 -5.66 13.16 16.32
CA LYS A 43 -4.80 13.81 15.34
C LYS A 43 -3.35 13.63 15.78
N ILE A 44 -2.41 13.49 14.84
CA ILE A 44 -1.01 13.65 15.21
C ILE A 44 -0.82 15.15 15.50
N PRO A 45 -0.27 15.54 16.67
CA PRO A 45 -0.04 16.94 16.97
C PRO A 45 0.83 17.59 15.90
N GLN A 46 0.44 18.77 15.43
CA GLN A 46 1.30 19.53 14.53
C GLN A 46 2.59 19.86 15.29
N THR A 47 3.69 19.31 14.79
CA THR A 47 5.00 19.41 15.44
C THR A 47 5.92 20.31 14.63
N ASN A 48 6.89 20.93 15.29
CA ASN A 48 7.90 21.75 14.63
C ASN A 48 8.59 20.96 13.50
N PRO A 49 8.59 21.46 12.25
CA PRO A 49 9.19 20.77 11.11
C PRO A 49 10.65 20.37 11.31
N PHE A 50 11.45 21.17 12.02
CA PHE A 50 12.85 20.83 12.31
C PHE A 50 12.99 19.61 13.21
N LEU A 51 12.13 19.49 14.23
CA LEU A 51 12.10 18.32 15.11
C LEU A 51 11.66 17.06 14.35
N VAL A 52 10.71 17.21 13.42
CA VAL A 52 10.28 16.11 12.56
C VAL A 52 11.42 15.64 11.67
N GLN A 53 12.16 16.57 11.05
CA GLN A 53 13.33 16.22 10.26
C GLN A 53 14.40 15.51 11.09
N ASP A 54 14.74 16.03 12.27
CA ASP A 54 15.75 15.42 13.14
C ASP A 54 15.35 14.02 13.59
N PHE A 55 14.06 13.79 13.86
CA PHE A 55 13.54 12.47 14.16
C PHE A 55 13.71 11.52 12.97
N VAL A 56 13.28 11.94 11.78
CA VAL A 56 13.35 11.11 10.57
C VAL A 56 14.80 10.76 10.22
N LYS A 57 15.73 11.70 10.33
CA LYS A 57 17.16 11.45 10.13
C LYS A 57 17.73 10.38 11.07
N LYS A 58 17.21 10.31 12.31
CA LYS A 58 17.61 9.31 13.30
C LYS A 58 16.94 7.96 13.11
N SER A 59 15.71 7.96 12.59
CA SER A 59 14.87 6.75 12.48
C SER A 59 14.95 6.06 11.11
N VAL A 60 15.37 6.78 10.07
CA VAL A 60 15.42 6.30 8.68
C VAL A 60 16.86 6.44 8.17
N SER A 61 17.48 5.32 7.79
CA SER A 61 18.89 5.35 7.34
C SER A 61 19.02 6.06 6.00
N HIS A 62 18.07 5.83 5.08
CA HIS A 62 18.06 6.43 3.74
C HIS A 62 17.23 7.72 3.69
N HIS A 63 17.23 8.51 4.77
CA HIS A 63 16.43 9.74 4.85
C HIS A 63 16.76 10.78 3.76
N GLU A 64 17.97 10.73 3.18
CA GLU A 64 18.38 11.57 2.06
C GLU A 64 17.58 11.30 0.77
N GLN A 65 16.96 10.13 0.65
CA GLN A 65 16.11 9.73 -0.48
C GLN A 65 14.66 10.20 -0.33
N ILE A 66 14.34 10.96 0.74
CA ILE A 66 13.03 11.56 0.93
C ILE A 66 12.98 12.84 0.09
N GLU A 67 12.18 12.83 -0.97
CA GLU A 67 12.02 13.96 -1.87
C GLU A 67 11.08 15.03 -1.28
N ASN A 68 10.07 14.60 -0.53
CA ASN A 68 9.10 15.50 0.07
C ASN A 68 8.56 14.98 1.40
N MET A 69 8.28 15.91 2.30
CA MET A 69 7.59 15.67 3.56
C MET A 69 6.52 16.75 3.73
N LYS A 70 5.25 16.33 3.86
CA LYS A 70 4.14 17.27 4.07
C LYS A 70 3.19 16.78 5.15
N TYR A 71 2.66 17.75 5.89
CA TYR A 71 1.55 17.52 6.81
C TYR A 71 0.24 17.85 6.09
N THR A 72 -0.59 16.83 5.88
CA THR A 72 -1.81 16.92 5.08
C THR A 72 -2.95 17.61 5.82
N ARG A 73 -3.96 18.10 5.09
CA ARG A 73 -5.20 18.64 5.68
C ARG A 73 -5.98 17.62 6.51
N GLN A 74 -5.78 16.33 6.23
CA GLN A 74 -6.32 15.22 7.03
C GLN A 74 -5.50 14.94 8.30
N VAL A 75 -4.51 15.78 8.63
CA VAL A 75 -3.70 15.67 9.84
C VAL A 75 -2.92 14.34 9.88
N LYS A 76 -2.32 14.03 8.73
CA LYS A 76 -1.42 12.89 8.51
C LYS A 76 -0.13 13.40 7.93
N PHE A 77 0.99 12.76 8.27
CA PHE A 77 2.23 12.99 7.55
C PHE A 77 2.21 12.17 6.25
N GLN A 78 2.68 12.78 5.18
CA GLN A 78 2.93 12.12 3.91
C GLN A 78 4.40 12.33 3.55
N PHE A 79 5.07 11.22 3.28
CA PHE A 79 6.44 11.16 2.81
C PHE A 79 6.45 10.65 1.37
N THR A 80 7.23 11.31 0.52
CA THR A 80 7.42 10.90 -0.87
C THR A 80 8.88 10.49 -1.03
N THR A 81 9.10 9.28 -1.54
CA THR A 81 10.44 8.75 -1.84
C THR A 81 10.37 7.82 -3.04
N LYS A 82 11.48 7.72 -3.78
CA LYS A 82 11.67 6.71 -4.82
C LYS A 82 12.39 5.47 -4.30
N ASP A 83 12.97 5.55 -3.10
CA ASP A 83 13.73 4.46 -2.53
C ASP A 83 12.79 3.50 -1.76
N PRO A 84 12.65 2.24 -2.20
CA PRO A 84 11.85 1.22 -1.52
C PRO A 84 12.34 0.96 -0.09
N ILE A 85 13.65 1.07 0.17
CA ILE A 85 14.21 0.81 1.51
C ILE A 85 13.76 1.92 2.46
N CYS A 86 13.89 3.18 2.05
CA CYS A 86 13.35 4.33 2.77
C CYS A 86 11.85 4.18 3.03
N ALA A 87 11.06 3.79 2.01
CA ALA A 87 9.62 3.61 2.15
C ALA A 87 9.26 2.52 3.18
N VAL A 88 9.94 1.37 3.17
CA VAL A 88 9.71 0.27 4.12
C VAL A 88 10.08 0.68 5.54
N GLN A 89 11.15 1.45 5.74
CA GLN A 89 11.52 1.98 7.05
C GLN A 89 10.43 2.90 7.62
N LEU A 90 9.87 3.78 6.77
CA LEU A 90 8.73 4.63 7.14
C LEU A 90 7.48 3.80 7.44
N LEU A 91 7.20 2.75 6.66
CA LEU A 91 6.05 1.86 6.86
C LEU A 91 6.15 1.02 8.14
N THR A 92 7.36 0.70 8.59
CA THR A 92 7.58 -0.12 9.79
C THR A 92 7.48 0.71 11.09
N MET A 93 7.24 2.02 10.99
CA MET A 93 7.11 2.88 12.16
C MET A 93 5.82 2.59 12.94
N GLU A 94 5.98 2.14 14.19
CA GLU A 94 4.87 2.02 15.14
C GLU A 94 4.64 3.30 15.95
N LYS A 95 5.70 4.09 16.13
CA LYS A 95 5.68 5.36 16.85
C LYS A 95 6.32 6.47 16.04
N PHE A 96 5.68 7.62 16.04
CA PHE A 96 6.17 8.83 15.41
C PHE A 96 6.09 9.98 16.41
N MET A 97 7.25 10.57 16.76
CA MET A 97 7.33 11.67 17.74
C MET A 97 6.63 11.34 19.08
N GLY A 98 6.74 10.10 19.55
CA GLY A 98 6.11 9.63 20.80
C GLY A 98 4.62 9.28 20.69
N THR A 99 4.00 9.44 19.52
CA THR A 99 2.60 9.05 19.27
C THR A 99 2.55 7.70 18.57
N ASN A 100 1.64 6.81 18.97
CA ASN A 100 1.40 5.56 18.25
C ASN A 100 0.76 5.86 16.89
N VAL A 101 1.28 5.26 15.83
CA VAL A 101 0.86 5.54 14.45
C VAL A 101 0.50 4.27 13.68
N VAL A 102 -0.29 4.47 12.63
CA VAL A 102 -0.57 3.49 11.59
C VAL A 102 -0.02 4.05 10.30
N THR A 103 0.61 3.18 9.52
CA THR A 103 1.26 3.51 8.27
C THR A 103 0.53 2.83 7.11
N ASP A 104 0.54 3.47 5.94
CA ASP A 104 -0.01 2.91 4.70
C ASP A 104 0.67 3.58 3.51
N ILE A 105 0.38 3.13 2.30
CA ILE A 105 0.82 3.79 1.07
C ILE A 105 -0.36 4.27 0.22
N ILE A 106 -0.12 5.26 -0.62
CA ILE A 106 -1.05 5.64 -1.68
C ILE A 106 -0.91 4.65 -2.83
N TRP A 107 -1.79 3.65 -2.86
CA TRP A 107 -1.76 2.56 -3.84
C TRP A 107 -1.93 3.03 -5.28
N GLU A 108 -2.64 4.14 -5.51
CA GLU A 108 -2.84 4.72 -6.84
C GLU A 108 -1.52 5.11 -7.52
N ASN A 109 -0.46 5.38 -6.77
CA ASN A 109 0.83 5.82 -7.32
C ASN A 109 1.74 4.63 -7.70
N VAL A 110 1.41 3.42 -7.24
CA VAL A 110 2.26 2.22 -7.39
C VAL A 110 1.55 1.02 -8.01
N CYS A 111 0.22 1.07 -8.13
CA CYS A 111 -0.57 -0.01 -8.71
C CYS A 111 -1.35 0.46 -9.94
N THR A 112 -1.40 -0.41 -10.94
CA THR A 112 -2.29 -0.27 -12.08
C THR A 112 -3.52 -1.17 -11.88
N ARG A 113 -4.69 -0.72 -12.36
CA ARG A 113 -5.94 -1.50 -12.35
C ARG A 113 -6.36 -1.80 -13.78
N PHE A 114 -6.82 -3.01 -14.03
CA PHE A 114 -7.35 -3.42 -15.33
C PHE A 114 -8.55 -4.36 -15.15
N LEU A 115 -9.33 -4.53 -16.22
CA LEU A 115 -10.49 -5.43 -16.26
C LEU A 115 -10.19 -6.61 -17.17
N ILE A 116 -10.55 -7.81 -16.72
CA ILE A 116 -10.51 -9.03 -17.52
C ILE A 116 -11.96 -9.47 -17.74
N PHE A 117 -12.33 -9.69 -19.00
CA PHE A 117 -13.67 -10.12 -19.39
C PHE A 117 -13.73 -11.64 -19.56
N ASP A 118 -14.96 -12.16 -19.60
CA ASP A 118 -15.28 -13.55 -19.96
C ASP A 118 -14.56 -14.63 -19.11
N ILE A 119 -14.29 -14.32 -17.85
CA ILE A 119 -13.77 -15.28 -16.87
C ILE A 119 -14.91 -16.19 -16.36
N PRO A 120 -14.79 -17.53 -16.48
CA PRO A 120 -15.77 -18.46 -15.93
C PRO A 120 -15.97 -18.27 -14.42
N THR A 121 -17.23 -18.29 -13.98
CA THR A 121 -17.55 -18.16 -12.55
C THR A 121 -17.07 -19.35 -11.71
N SER A 122 -16.82 -20.48 -12.36
CA SER A 122 -16.24 -21.68 -11.75
C SER A 122 -14.77 -21.52 -11.37
N THR A 123 -14.01 -20.65 -12.04
CA THR A 123 -12.58 -20.44 -11.75
C THR A 123 -12.42 -19.72 -10.40
N PRO A 124 -11.66 -20.24 -9.44
CA PRO A 124 -11.32 -19.51 -8.21
C PRO A 124 -10.46 -18.28 -8.50
N LEU A 125 -10.72 -17.16 -7.81
CA LEU A 125 -9.90 -15.95 -7.95
C LEU A 125 -8.47 -16.17 -7.46
N GLU A 126 -8.25 -17.06 -6.49
CA GLU A 126 -6.92 -17.44 -6.01
C GLU A 126 -6.08 -18.10 -7.11
N GLU A 127 -6.65 -19.07 -7.83
CA GLU A 127 -5.99 -19.75 -8.95
C GLU A 127 -5.69 -18.77 -10.08
N LEU A 128 -6.65 -17.91 -10.40
CA LEU A 128 -6.48 -16.87 -11.41
C LEU A 128 -5.38 -15.86 -11.02
N ALA A 129 -5.30 -15.47 -9.74
CA ALA A 129 -4.25 -14.58 -9.25
C ALA A 129 -2.87 -15.21 -9.42
N VAL A 130 -2.71 -16.50 -9.07
CA VAL A 130 -1.46 -17.24 -9.27
C VAL A 130 -1.10 -17.31 -10.75
N GLU A 131 -2.06 -17.64 -11.63
CA GLU A 131 -1.80 -17.69 -13.07
C GLU A 131 -1.36 -16.33 -13.64
N ILE A 132 -2.00 -15.23 -13.21
CA ILE A 132 -1.61 -13.88 -13.62
C ILE A 132 -0.19 -13.55 -13.13
N GLU A 133 0.14 -13.84 -11.87
CA GLU A 133 1.48 -13.60 -11.31
C GLU A 133 2.56 -14.49 -11.95
N ASP A 134 2.24 -15.72 -12.36
CA ASP A 134 3.19 -16.65 -12.98
C ASP A 134 3.48 -16.29 -14.44
N LYS A 135 2.46 -15.79 -15.16
CA LYS A 135 2.56 -15.44 -16.59
C LYS A 135 3.08 -14.03 -16.82
N ASN A 136 3.04 -13.16 -15.80
CA ASN A 136 3.39 -11.76 -15.91
C ASN A 136 4.31 -11.36 -14.76
N ASP A 137 5.28 -10.48 -14.97
CA ASP A 137 6.07 -9.92 -13.86
C ASP A 137 5.28 -8.86 -13.08
N CYS A 138 4.22 -9.28 -12.38
CA CYS A 138 3.39 -8.42 -11.54
C CYS A 138 2.97 -9.11 -10.23
N ILE A 139 2.42 -8.32 -9.30
CA ILE A 139 1.74 -8.82 -8.10
C ILE A 139 0.26 -8.52 -8.22
N VAL A 140 -0.58 -9.51 -7.95
CA VAL A 140 -2.01 -9.29 -7.77
C VAL A 140 -2.27 -8.93 -6.31
N VAL A 141 -2.60 -7.66 -6.06
CA VAL A 141 -2.88 -7.14 -4.70
C VAL A 141 -4.32 -7.40 -4.28
N GLU A 142 -5.27 -7.08 -5.17
CA GLU A 142 -6.71 -7.23 -4.95
C GLU A 142 -7.38 -7.61 -6.28
N MET A 143 -8.37 -8.48 -6.23
CA MET A 143 -9.28 -8.72 -7.34
C MET A 143 -10.73 -8.65 -6.87
N ARG A 144 -11.59 -8.17 -7.76
CA ARG A 144 -13.04 -8.18 -7.56
C ARG A 144 -13.71 -8.74 -8.79
N ARG A 145 -14.57 -9.72 -8.58
CA ARG A 145 -15.41 -10.28 -9.64
C ARG A 145 -16.71 -9.49 -9.74
N PHE A 146 -17.09 -9.19 -10.98
CA PHE A 146 -18.36 -8.58 -11.32
C PHE A 146 -19.17 -9.58 -12.15
N LEU A 147 -20.40 -9.86 -11.73
CA LEU A 147 -21.30 -10.74 -12.48
C LEU A 147 -22.08 -9.90 -13.49
N LYS A 148 -22.03 -10.30 -14.77
CA LYS A 148 -22.90 -9.72 -15.79
C LYS A 148 -24.32 -10.21 -15.50
N GLN A 149 -25.24 -9.29 -15.22
CA GLN A 149 -26.65 -9.62 -15.18
C GLN A 149 -27.08 -9.90 -16.62
N ASN A 150 -27.50 -11.14 -16.89
CA ASN A 150 -28.17 -11.43 -18.15
C ASN A 150 -29.53 -10.74 -18.10
N SER A 151 -29.78 -9.81 -19.03
CA SER A 151 -31.11 -9.24 -19.22
C SER A 151 -32.05 -10.37 -19.65
N THR A 152 -33.02 -10.70 -18.81
CA THR A 152 -34.09 -11.65 -19.12
C THR A 152 -35.06 -11.05 -20.13
#